data_AF-A0A0R2U649-F1
#
_entry.id   AF-A0A0R2U649-F1
#
_cell.length_a   1.000
_cell.length_b   1.000
_cell.length_c   1.000
_cell.angle_alpha   90.00
_cell.angle_beta   90.00
_cell.angle_gamma   90.00
#
_symmetry.space_group_name_H-M   'P 1'
#
loop_
_entity.id
_entity.type
_entity.pdbx_description
1 polymer ?
#
loop_
_entity_poly.entity_id
_entity_poly.type
_entity_poly.pdbx_seq_one_letter_code
_entity_poly.pdbx_strand_id
1 'polypeptide(L)'
;MNIKLVIPAIAALLVCNVSFAAHHEMAENPNEAVAVNWLKAGATGKAETIAYVSEHLAEDGMVYGDRYVGFGFTFNPDDDSKMVIDRIIPGSPASKVLQSGDEFVVVKGVRVSKRTMDKLSFRGKPGEPVKVTIKRDGKRLKTEVERGIISNNYGKAELMADLESGDASNWAAELKVNEVVSKDSVVYVWTTRKDRD
;
A
#
# COMPACT_ATOMS: atom_id res chain seq x y z
N MET A 1 -67.36 67.49 -4.90
CA MET A 1 -68.34 66.44 -4.59
C MET A 1 -68.07 65.27 -5.51
N ASN A 2 -67.53 64.16 -4.98
CA ASN A 2 -67.74 62.80 -5.45
C ASN A 2 -67.10 61.83 -4.44
N ILE A 3 -67.80 60.72 -4.25
CA ILE A 3 -67.83 59.87 -3.05
C ILE A 3 -66.83 58.70 -3.17
N LYS A 4 -66.19 58.42 -2.03
CA LYS A 4 -65.65 57.16 -1.47
C LYS A 4 -65.52 55.93 -2.40
N LEU A 5 -64.37 55.25 -2.31
CA LEU A 5 -64.33 53.84 -1.87
C LEU A 5 -62.95 53.47 -1.32
N VAL A 6 -62.93 52.99 -0.07
CA VAL A 6 -61.78 52.37 0.59
C VAL A 6 -61.96 50.85 0.44
N ILE A 7 -60.96 50.15 -0.09
CA ILE A 7 -60.82 48.69 0.02
C ILE A 7 -59.35 48.41 0.38
N PRO A 8 -59.05 47.73 1.50
CA PRO A 8 -57.67 47.40 1.84
C PRO A 8 -57.23 46.18 1.02
N ALA A 9 -56.18 46.35 0.21
CA ALA A 9 -55.52 45.24 -0.46
C ALA A 9 -54.63 44.52 0.58
N ILE A 10 -55.10 43.36 1.05
CA ILE A 10 -54.29 42.39 1.79
C ILE A 10 -53.25 41.85 0.81
N ALA A 11 -52.04 42.41 0.83
CA ALA A 11 -50.90 41.86 0.13
C ALA A 11 -50.43 40.63 0.92
N ALA A 12 -50.75 39.44 0.40
CA ALA A 12 -50.29 38.17 0.92
C ALA A 12 -48.76 38.14 0.92
N LEU A 13 -48.17 37.97 2.11
CA LEU A 13 -46.75 37.76 2.32
C LEU A 13 -46.37 36.40 1.73
N LEU A 14 -45.89 36.39 0.49
CA LEU A 14 -45.31 35.19 -0.13
C LEU A 14 -43.95 34.96 0.54
N VAL A 15 -43.93 34.18 1.62
CA VAL A 15 -42.70 33.67 2.21
C VAL A 15 -42.16 32.63 1.22
N CYS A 16 -41.31 33.07 0.30
CA CYS A 16 -40.43 32.17 -0.44
C CYS A 16 -39.50 31.51 0.58
N ASN A 17 -39.90 30.36 1.10
CA ASN A 17 -38.96 29.37 1.63
C ASN A 17 -38.11 28.90 0.46
N VAL A 18 -37.08 29.68 0.12
CA VAL A 18 -35.92 29.15 -0.57
C VAL A 18 -35.23 28.28 0.46
N SER A 19 -35.72 27.04 0.59
CA SER A 19 -34.93 25.98 1.17
C SER A 19 -33.65 25.95 0.35
N PHE A 20 -32.57 26.51 0.89
CA PHE A 20 -31.23 26.10 0.52
C PHE A 20 -31.18 24.61 0.85
N ALA A 21 -31.60 23.78 -0.11
CA ALA A 21 -31.08 22.45 -0.22
C ALA A 21 -29.59 22.66 -0.49
N ALA A 22 -28.82 22.78 0.60
CA ALA A 22 -27.43 22.42 0.57
C ALA A 22 -27.42 20.96 0.11
N HIS A 23 -27.38 20.76 -1.19
CA HIS A 23 -26.81 19.56 -1.77
C HIS A 23 -25.38 19.53 -1.23
N HIS A 24 -25.19 18.84 -0.11
CA HIS A 24 -23.93 18.19 0.18
C HIS A 24 -23.74 17.14 -0.91
N GLU A 25 -23.41 17.57 -2.14
CA GLU A 25 -22.41 16.81 -2.88
C GLU A 25 -21.19 16.88 -1.97
N MET A 26 -20.86 15.76 -1.31
CA MET A 26 -19.56 15.63 -0.69
C MET A 26 -18.56 15.98 -1.78
N ALA A 27 -17.85 17.11 -1.64
CA ALA A 27 -16.82 17.49 -2.59
C ALA A 27 -15.89 16.28 -2.73
N GLU A 28 -15.76 15.76 -3.96
CA GLU A 28 -14.92 14.60 -4.23
C GLU A 28 -13.52 14.90 -3.71
N ASN A 29 -12.98 14.00 -2.90
CA ASN A 29 -11.65 14.19 -2.33
C ASN A 29 -10.64 14.12 -3.48
N PRO A 30 -9.83 15.17 -3.74
CA PRO A 30 -8.92 15.18 -4.88
C PRO A 30 -7.88 14.04 -4.83
N ASN A 31 -7.59 13.50 -3.64
CA ASN A 31 -6.68 12.37 -3.49
C ASN A 31 -7.26 11.06 -4.05
N GLU A 32 -8.59 10.93 -4.16
CA GLU A 32 -9.22 9.75 -4.76
C GLU A 32 -8.83 9.62 -6.24
N ALA A 33 -8.89 10.73 -6.99
CA ALA A 33 -8.47 10.75 -8.39
C ALA A 33 -6.98 10.42 -8.54
N VAL A 34 -6.13 10.96 -7.66
CA VAL A 34 -4.69 10.65 -7.64
C VAL A 34 -4.46 9.16 -7.40
N ALA A 35 -5.09 8.58 -6.38
CA ALA A 35 -4.94 7.16 -6.05
C ALA A 35 -5.42 6.24 -7.18
N VAL A 36 -6.59 6.55 -7.78
CA VAL A 36 -7.15 5.77 -8.89
C VAL A 36 -6.25 5.84 -10.12
N ASN A 37 -5.77 7.03 -10.49
CA ASN A 37 -4.95 7.20 -11.68
C ASN A 37 -3.54 6.63 -11.50
N TRP A 38 -2.99 6.64 -10.28
CA TRP A 38 -1.79 5.88 -9.97
C TRP A 38 -2.01 4.38 -10.23
N LEU A 39 -3.10 3.78 -9.75
CA LEU A 39 -3.38 2.37 -10.00
C LEU A 39 -3.52 2.06 -11.50
N LYS A 40 -4.14 2.97 -12.27
CA LYS A 40 -4.24 2.86 -13.74
C LYS A 40 -2.88 2.98 -14.44
N ALA A 41 -1.99 3.85 -13.96
CA ALA A 41 -0.61 3.92 -14.43
C ALA A 41 0.12 2.59 -14.16
N GLY A 42 -0.07 2.00 -12.97
CA GLY A 42 0.34 0.64 -12.61
C GLY A 42 -0.12 -0.43 -13.58
N ALA A 43 -1.38 -0.36 -13.98
CA ALA A 43 -1.98 -1.26 -14.95
C ALA A 43 -1.45 -1.07 -16.38
N THR A 44 -0.86 0.10 -16.68
CA THR A 44 -0.27 0.41 -17.98
C THR A 44 1.18 -0.06 -18.06
N GLY A 45 1.99 0.24 -17.04
CA GLY A 45 3.38 -0.16 -17.02
C GLY A 45 4.23 0.51 -15.95
N LYS A 46 5.47 0.02 -15.82
CA LYS A 46 6.46 0.51 -14.86
C LYS A 46 6.79 1.98 -15.07
N ALA A 47 7.03 2.40 -16.31
CA ALA A 47 7.46 3.76 -16.63
C ALA A 47 6.36 4.78 -16.31
N GLU A 48 5.12 4.46 -16.66
CA GLU A 48 3.94 5.27 -16.37
C GLU A 48 3.73 5.39 -14.87
N THR A 49 3.95 4.31 -14.12
CA THR A 49 3.85 4.31 -12.66
C THR A 49 4.89 5.22 -12.02
N ILE A 50 6.15 5.09 -12.42
CA ILE A 50 7.26 5.91 -11.90
C ILE A 50 6.98 7.38 -12.18
N ALA A 51 6.59 7.73 -13.41
CA ALA A 51 6.24 9.10 -13.77
C ALA A 51 5.09 9.64 -12.90
N TYR A 52 4.01 8.86 -12.78
CA TYR A 52 2.82 9.27 -12.04
C TYR A 52 3.09 9.45 -10.54
N VAL A 53 3.82 8.52 -9.91
CA VAL A 53 4.17 8.60 -8.49
C VAL A 53 5.10 9.78 -8.21
N SER A 54 6.11 9.97 -9.07
CA SER A 54 7.06 11.07 -8.94
C SER A 54 6.36 12.43 -8.95
N GLU A 55 5.39 12.61 -9.84
CA GLU A 55 4.65 13.86 -10.01
C GLU A 55 3.57 14.09 -8.94
N HIS A 56 2.83 13.04 -8.54
CA HIS A 56 1.59 13.21 -7.79
C HIS A 56 1.62 12.70 -6.34
N LEU A 57 2.55 11.82 -5.95
CA LEU A 57 2.68 11.47 -4.53
C LEU A 57 3.39 12.61 -3.80
N ALA A 58 2.78 13.11 -2.73
CA ALA A 58 3.41 14.13 -1.89
C ALA A 58 4.73 13.63 -1.28
N GLU A 59 5.65 14.54 -0.95
CA GLU A 59 6.94 14.19 -0.36
C GLU A 59 6.79 13.50 1.01
N ASP A 60 5.78 13.89 1.79
CA ASP A 60 5.36 13.24 3.04
C ASP A 60 4.27 12.17 2.83
N GLY A 61 3.98 11.82 1.58
CA GLY A 61 3.02 10.80 1.20
C GLY A 61 3.43 9.42 1.69
N MET A 62 2.49 8.74 2.34
CA MET A 62 2.71 7.40 2.90
C MET A 62 1.82 6.38 2.21
N VAL A 63 2.40 5.22 1.90
CA VAL A 63 1.66 4.06 1.43
C VAL A 63 1.55 3.08 2.58
N TYR A 64 0.33 2.59 2.81
CA TYR A 64 0.04 1.61 3.85
C TYR A 64 -0.27 0.28 3.16
N GLY A 65 0.74 -0.58 3.08
CA GLY A 65 0.59 -1.93 2.56
C GLY A 65 -0.10 -2.86 3.56
N ASP A 66 -0.43 -4.06 3.06
CA ASP A 66 -1.03 -5.09 3.90
C ASP A 66 -0.14 -5.46 5.09
N ARG A 67 -0.80 -5.66 6.23
CA ARG A 67 -0.16 -6.19 7.43
C ARG A 67 -0.06 -7.70 7.31
N TYR A 68 1.10 -8.24 7.63
CA TYR A 68 1.29 -9.69 7.73
C TYR A 68 2.09 -10.04 8.98
N VAL A 69 2.04 -11.31 9.37
CA VAL A 69 2.84 -11.82 10.49
C VAL A 69 4.04 -12.59 9.95
N GLY A 70 5.25 -12.11 10.26
CA GLY A 70 6.50 -12.72 9.78
C GLY A 70 7.74 -12.07 10.39
N PHE A 71 8.88 -12.19 9.72
CA PHE A 71 10.15 -11.65 10.22
C PHE A 71 10.36 -10.17 9.88
N GLY A 72 9.92 -9.74 8.69
CA GLY A 72 10.03 -8.35 8.23
C GLY A 72 11.34 -8.03 7.51
N PHE A 73 11.54 -8.63 6.33
CA PHE A 73 12.69 -8.38 5.46
C PHE A 73 12.27 -8.51 3.98
N THR A 74 13.06 -7.96 3.07
CA THR A 74 12.96 -8.18 1.63
C THR A 74 14.15 -9.00 1.13
N PHE A 75 13.98 -9.64 -0.02
CA PHE A 75 15.02 -10.34 -0.76
C PHE A 75 14.73 -10.19 -2.26
N ASN A 76 15.73 -10.39 -3.10
CA ASN A 76 15.52 -10.46 -4.54
C ASN A 76 14.84 -11.81 -4.89
N PRO A 77 13.58 -11.82 -5.36
CA PRO A 77 12.89 -13.06 -5.70
C PRO A 77 13.41 -13.74 -6.98
N ASP A 78 14.16 -13.02 -7.82
CA ASP A 78 14.66 -13.54 -9.09
C ASP A 78 15.91 -14.43 -8.92
N ASP A 79 16.60 -14.35 -7.77
CA ASP A 79 17.64 -15.30 -7.38
C ASP A 79 17.04 -16.43 -6.54
N ASP A 80 16.69 -17.54 -7.19
CA ASP A 80 16.19 -18.74 -6.51
C ASP A 80 17.29 -19.68 -6.00
N SER A 81 18.56 -19.33 -6.22
CA SER A 81 19.71 -20.15 -5.82
C SER A 81 20.11 -19.91 -4.37
N LYS A 82 19.88 -18.68 -3.88
CA LYS A 82 20.20 -18.22 -2.53
C LYS A 82 19.06 -17.40 -1.98
N MET A 83 19.05 -17.20 -0.67
CA MET A 83 18.13 -16.27 -0.04
C MET A 83 18.91 -15.27 0.79
N VAL A 84 19.30 -14.17 0.14
CA VAL A 84 20.06 -13.08 0.76
C VAL A 84 19.10 -11.97 1.14
N ILE A 85 19.22 -11.49 2.37
CA ILE A 85 18.43 -10.35 2.84
C ILE A 85 18.91 -9.10 2.12
N ASP A 86 18.00 -8.46 1.39
CA ASP A 86 18.24 -7.18 0.73
C ASP A 86 18.02 -6.03 1.72
N ARG A 87 16.80 -5.91 2.24
CA ARG A 87 16.44 -4.89 3.24
C ARG A 87 15.82 -5.51 4.49
N ILE A 88 16.12 -4.93 5.65
CA ILE A 88 15.41 -5.20 6.90
C ILE A 88 14.33 -4.14 7.07
N ILE A 89 13.09 -4.55 7.37
CA ILE A 89 12.00 -3.61 7.64
C ILE A 89 12.24 -2.99 9.03
N PRO A 90 12.30 -1.66 9.17
CA PRO A 90 12.50 -1.01 10.47
C PRO A 90 11.45 -1.41 11.50
N GLY A 91 11.88 -1.63 12.76
CA GLY A 91 11.00 -2.03 13.86
C GLY A 91 10.46 -3.47 13.78
N SER A 92 10.84 -4.23 12.76
CA SER A 92 10.45 -5.64 12.62
C SER A 92 11.18 -6.56 13.61
N PRO A 93 10.71 -7.79 13.84
CA PRO A 93 11.48 -8.79 14.57
C PRO A 93 12.86 -9.06 13.97
N ALA A 94 12.97 -9.08 12.63
CA ALA A 94 14.24 -9.28 11.94
C ALA A 94 15.26 -8.21 12.32
N SER A 95 14.85 -6.95 12.50
CA SER A 95 15.77 -5.85 12.84
C SER A 95 16.47 -5.98 14.20
N LYS A 96 16.04 -6.92 15.04
CA LYS A 96 16.66 -7.19 16.34
C LYS A 96 17.84 -8.18 16.24
N VAL A 97 17.91 -8.96 15.16
CA VAL A 97 18.76 -10.16 15.07
C VAL A 97 19.45 -10.35 13.72
N LEU A 98 18.86 -9.85 12.64
CA LEU A 98 19.32 -9.99 11.26
C LEU A 98 19.79 -8.64 10.70
N GLN A 99 20.56 -8.70 9.61
CA GLN A 99 21.01 -7.53 8.86
C GLN A 99 20.97 -7.77 7.34
N SER A 100 21.03 -6.70 6.56
CA SER A 100 21.24 -6.80 5.10
C SER A 100 22.52 -7.59 4.79
N GLY A 101 22.48 -8.40 3.74
CA GLY A 101 23.57 -9.29 3.34
C GLY A 101 23.61 -10.65 4.04
N ASP A 102 22.78 -10.88 5.06
CA ASP A 102 22.64 -12.21 5.65
C ASP A 102 22.05 -13.20 4.63
N GLU A 103 22.69 -14.35 4.46
CA GLU A 103 22.18 -15.43 3.62
C GLU A 103 21.49 -16.48 4.52
N PHE A 104 20.20 -16.76 4.30
CA PHE A 104 19.54 -17.87 4.97
C PHE A 104 20.06 -19.21 4.43
N VAL A 105 20.41 -20.11 5.35
CA VAL A 105 20.98 -21.42 5.04
C VAL A 105 20.06 -22.56 5.49
N VAL A 106 19.39 -22.38 6.63
CA VAL A 106 18.36 -23.29 7.15
C VAL A 106 17.27 -22.45 7.81
N VAL A 107 16.01 -22.76 7.55
CA VAL A 107 14.83 -22.10 8.16
C VAL A 107 13.89 -23.18 8.69
N LYS A 108 13.65 -23.20 10.00
CA LYS A 108 12.78 -24.21 10.65
C LYS A 108 13.13 -25.65 10.24
N GLY A 109 14.43 -25.96 10.16
CA GLY A 109 14.94 -27.27 9.76
C GLY A 109 14.99 -27.53 8.25
N VAL A 110 14.40 -26.66 7.41
CA VAL A 110 14.44 -26.76 5.96
C VAL A 110 15.70 -26.09 5.43
N ARG A 111 16.53 -26.82 4.69
CA ARG A 111 17.72 -26.27 4.02
C ARG A 111 17.30 -25.42 2.83
N VAL A 112 17.87 -24.21 2.70
CA VAL A 112 17.59 -23.30 1.59
C VAL A 112 18.21 -23.86 0.30
N SER A 113 17.40 -23.92 -0.76
CA SER A 113 17.76 -24.34 -2.11
C SER A 113 16.62 -23.97 -3.07
N LYS A 114 16.89 -23.99 -4.38
CA LYS A 114 15.87 -23.82 -5.43
C LYS A 114 14.64 -24.73 -5.26
N ARG A 115 14.81 -25.95 -4.75
CA ARG A 115 13.71 -26.94 -4.56
C ARG A 115 12.89 -26.74 -3.28
N THR A 116 13.31 -25.83 -2.42
CA THR A 116 12.75 -25.64 -1.08
C THR A 116 12.35 -24.20 -0.78
N MET A 117 12.52 -23.28 -1.73
CA MET A 117 12.21 -21.86 -1.56
C MET A 117 10.74 -21.63 -1.18
N ASP A 118 9.84 -22.39 -1.80
CA ASP A 118 8.40 -22.42 -1.55
C ASP A 118 8.02 -23.01 -0.17
N LYS A 119 8.96 -23.65 0.52
CA LYS A 119 8.72 -24.37 1.79
C LYS A 119 9.30 -23.65 3.01
N LEU A 120 9.91 -22.49 2.84
CA LEU A 120 10.55 -21.75 3.93
C LEU A 120 9.48 -21.06 4.81
N SER A 121 9.53 -21.32 6.11
CA SER A 121 8.46 -20.91 7.05
C SER A 121 8.78 -19.60 7.77
N PHE A 122 8.68 -18.48 7.06
CA PHE A 122 8.88 -17.13 7.64
C PHE A 122 7.62 -16.56 8.30
N ARG A 123 6.43 -16.93 7.80
CA ARG A 123 5.13 -16.46 8.29
C ARG A 123 4.47 -17.47 9.23
N GLY A 124 3.53 -16.99 10.05
CA GLY A 124 2.69 -17.85 10.90
C GLY A 124 2.26 -17.17 12.19
N LYS A 125 2.21 -17.91 13.30
CA LYS A 125 1.68 -17.39 14.58
C LYS A 125 2.57 -16.26 15.14
N PRO A 126 1.99 -15.12 15.57
CA PRO A 126 2.73 -14.08 16.28
C PRO A 126 3.42 -14.63 17.52
N GLY A 127 4.62 -14.13 17.82
CA GLY A 127 5.46 -14.53 18.94
C GLY A 127 6.12 -15.90 18.82
N GLU A 128 5.79 -16.73 17.81
CA GLU A 128 6.45 -18.02 17.62
C GLU A 128 7.92 -17.79 17.19
N PRO A 129 8.92 -18.22 17.99
CA PRO A 129 10.31 -18.15 17.58
C PRO A 129 10.59 -19.21 16.51
N VAL A 130 11.34 -18.82 15.49
CA VAL A 130 11.77 -19.71 14.42
C VAL A 130 13.28 -19.81 14.41
N LYS A 131 13.78 -21.03 14.60
CA LYS A 131 15.20 -21.36 14.47
C LYS A 131 15.65 -21.19 13.03
N VAL A 132 16.70 -20.41 12.84
CA VAL A 132 17.35 -20.21 11.55
C VAL A 132 18.86 -20.41 11.67
N THR A 133 19.48 -20.82 10.58
CA THR A 133 20.92 -20.72 10.37
C THR A 133 21.14 -19.76 9.23
N ILE A 134 21.91 -18.71 9.47
CA ILE A 134 22.33 -17.74 8.46
C ILE A 134 23.83 -17.87 8.19
N LYS A 135 24.28 -17.30 7.09
CA LYS A 135 25.68 -17.05 6.80
C LYS A 135 25.89 -15.53 6.76
N ARG A 136 26.76 -15.04 7.63
CA ARG A 136 27.16 -13.64 7.75
C ARG A 136 28.68 -13.58 7.66
N ASP A 137 29.22 -12.79 6.73
CA ASP A 137 30.67 -12.67 6.51
C ASP A 137 31.39 -14.02 6.35
N GLY A 138 30.76 -14.94 5.61
CA GLY A 138 31.30 -16.29 5.41
C GLY A 138 31.04 -17.29 6.53
N LYS A 139 30.64 -16.83 7.73
CA LYS A 139 30.47 -17.67 8.93
C LYS A 139 29.01 -18.07 9.14
N ARG A 140 28.79 -19.31 9.57
CA ARG A 140 27.45 -19.80 9.92
C ARG A 140 27.08 -19.42 11.34
N LEU A 141 25.92 -18.78 11.50
CA LEU A 141 25.36 -18.38 12.79
C LEU A 141 24.00 -19.04 12.96
N LYS A 142 23.76 -19.64 14.13
CA LYS A 142 22.45 -20.13 14.54
C LYS A 142 21.79 -19.03 15.37
N THR A 143 20.56 -18.67 15.03
CA THR A 143 19.77 -17.68 15.76
C THR A 143 18.30 -18.05 15.74
N GLU A 144 17.49 -17.32 16.48
CA GLU A 144 16.03 -17.43 16.48
C GLU A 144 15.44 -16.06 16.16
N VAL A 145 14.41 -16.06 15.31
CA VAL A 145 13.67 -14.85 14.95
C VAL A 145 12.21 -15.08 15.33
N GLU A 146 11.68 -14.19 16.16
CA GLU A 146 10.25 -14.20 16.48
C GLU A 146 9.43 -13.73 15.27
N ARG A 147 8.23 -14.27 15.14
CA ARG A 147 7.25 -13.73 14.19
C ARG A 147 6.51 -12.56 14.81
N GLY A 148 6.41 -11.46 14.10
CA GLY A 148 5.75 -10.25 14.56
C GLY A 148 4.88 -9.65 13.49
N ILE A 149 4.04 -8.70 13.89
CA ILE A 149 3.23 -7.95 12.95
C ILE A 149 4.15 -7.00 12.19
N ILE A 150 4.19 -7.17 10.88
CA ILE A 150 4.92 -6.30 9.97
C ILE A 150 3.93 -5.29 9.40
N SER A 151 4.27 -4.02 9.56
CA SER A 151 3.57 -2.92 8.88
C SER A 151 4.43 -2.53 7.69
N ASN A 152 3.99 -2.91 6.48
CA ASN A 152 4.71 -2.56 5.26
C ASN A 152 4.32 -1.15 4.83
N ASN A 153 4.79 -0.17 5.58
CA ASN A 153 4.56 1.24 5.31
C ASN A 153 5.85 1.84 4.75
N TYR A 154 5.74 2.61 3.69
CA TYR A 154 6.88 3.25 3.05
C TYR A 154 6.50 4.65 2.58
N GLY A 155 7.46 5.55 2.62
CA GLY A 155 7.32 6.90 2.08
C GLY A 155 7.59 6.90 0.57
N LYS A 156 7.49 8.09 -0.03
CA LYS A 156 7.77 8.29 -1.46
C LYS A 156 9.17 7.80 -1.85
N ALA A 157 10.19 8.09 -1.05
CA ALA A 157 11.58 7.73 -1.37
C ALA A 157 11.78 6.20 -1.47
N GLU A 158 11.31 5.43 -0.48
CA GLU A 158 11.42 3.98 -0.51
C GLU A 158 10.56 3.35 -1.61
N LEU A 159 9.36 3.91 -1.85
CA LEU A 159 8.52 3.48 -2.97
C LEU A 159 9.24 3.66 -4.30
N MET A 160 9.84 4.82 -4.55
CA MET A 160 10.54 5.09 -5.81
C MET A 160 11.71 4.13 -6.03
N ALA A 161 12.50 3.85 -4.99
CA ALA A 161 13.59 2.87 -5.06
C ALA A 161 13.06 1.45 -5.38
N ASP A 162 11.97 1.03 -4.74
CA ASP A 162 11.34 -0.27 -4.98
C ASP A 162 10.80 -0.33 -6.43
N LEU A 163 10.12 0.73 -6.91
CA LEU A 163 9.64 0.85 -8.29
C LEU A 163 10.77 0.76 -9.31
N GLU A 164 11.89 1.47 -9.09
CA GLU A 164 13.05 1.47 -9.99
C GLU A 164 13.72 0.09 -10.09
N SER A 165 13.73 -0.67 -9.00
CA SER A 165 14.35 -2.00 -8.95
C SER A 165 13.55 -3.11 -9.64
N GLY A 166 12.23 -2.94 -9.82
CA GLY A 166 11.36 -4.00 -10.34
C GLY A 166 11.59 -4.34 -11.81
N ASP A 167 11.43 -5.61 -12.20
CA ASP A 167 11.46 -6.02 -13.61
C ASP A 167 10.22 -5.52 -14.34
N ALA A 168 10.41 -4.70 -15.38
CA ALA A 168 9.33 -4.13 -16.19
C ALA A 168 8.50 -5.19 -16.95
N SER A 169 9.05 -6.39 -17.19
CA SER A 169 8.37 -7.46 -17.92
C SER A 169 7.18 -8.04 -17.16
N ASN A 170 7.20 -7.96 -15.83
CA ASN A 170 6.16 -8.46 -14.92
C ASN A 170 5.07 -7.41 -14.62
N TRP A 171 4.99 -6.34 -15.42
CA TRP A 171 4.04 -5.24 -15.23
C TRP A 171 2.87 -5.34 -16.19
N ALA A 172 1.93 -4.42 -16.00
CA ALA A 172 0.67 -4.32 -16.71
C ALA A 172 -0.30 -5.46 -16.38
N ALA A 173 -1.50 -5.06 -15.98
CA ALA A 173 -2.57 -5.98 -15.60
C ALA A 173 -3.89 -5.39 -16.06
N GLU A 174 -4.89 -6.23 -16.25
CA GLU A 174 -6.26 -5.71 -16.30
C GLU A 174 -6.65 -5.26 -14.89
N LEU A 175 -7.08 -4.00 -14.77
CA LEU A 175 -7.47 -3.40 -13.52
C LEU A 175 -8.95 -3.05 -13.54
N LYS A 176 -9.68 -3.50 -12.51
CA LYS A 176 -11.00 -3.00 -12.18
C LYS A 176 -10.93 -2.29 -10.82
N VAL A 177 -11.39 -1.05 -10.77
CA VAL A 177 -11.65 -0.35 -9.51
C VAL A 177 -13.06 -0.72 -9.06
N ASN A 178 -13.18 -1.34 -7.89
CA ASN A 178 -14.46 -1.79 -7.33
C ASN A 178 -15.08 -0.72 -6.45
N GLU A 179 -14.26 -0.08 -5.61
CA GLU A 179 -14.70 0.92 -4.65
C GLU A 179 -13.54 1.88 -4.34
N VAL A 180 -13.88 3.14 -4.11
CA VAL A 180 -12.97 4.17 -3.61
C VAL A 180 -13.66 4.84 -2.44
N VAL A 181 -12.99 4.89 -1.29
CA VAL A 181 -13.47 5.63 -0.13
C VAL A 181 -12.32 6.44 0.45
N SER A 182 -12.62 7.65 0.89
CA SER A 182 -11.63 8.50 1.55
C SER A 182 -12.15 9.11 2.83
N LYS A 183 -11.20 9.47 3.68
CA LYS A 183 -11.43 10.29 4.87
C LYS A 183 -10.20 11.15 5.09
N ASP A 184 -10.40 12.46 5.13
CA ASP A 184 -9.33 13.45 5.24
C ASP A 184 -8.28 13.23 4.12
N SER A 185 -7.01 13.00 4.46
CA SER A 185 -5.94 12.72 3.50
C SER A 185 -5.75 11.22 3.19
N VAL A 186 -6.58 10.34 3.75
CA VAL A 186 -6.46 8.88 3.58
C VAL A 186 -7.43 8.39 2.52
N VAL A 187 -6.92 7.62 1.55
CA VAL A 187 -7.71 7.00 0.49
C VAL A 187 -7.52 5.49 0.53
N TYR A 188 -8.64 4.76 0.48
CA TYR A 188 -8.68 3.33 0.26
C TYR A 188 -9.25 3.06 -1.13
N VAL A 189 -8.55 2.21 -1.89
CA VAL A 189 -9.04 1.77 -3.20
C VAL A 189 -9.10 0.25 -3.21
N TRP A 190 -10.29 -0.29 -3.36
CA TRP A 190 -10.49 -1.72 -3.58
C TRP A 190 -10.44 -2.01 -5.08
N THR A 191 -9.54 -2.89 -5.48
CA THR A 191 -9.39 -3.28 -6.89
C THR A 191 -9.41 -4.78 -7.09
N THR A 192 -9.75 -5.19 -8.32
CA THR A 192 -9.47 -6.53 -8.85
C THR A 192 -8.41 -6.39 -9.92
N ARG A 193 -7.37 -7.21 -9.86
CA ARG A 193 -6.33 -7.31 -10.89
C ARG A 193 -6.34 -8.70 -11.52
N LYS A 194 -6.11 -8.75 -12.83
CA LYS A 194 -5.85 -9.97 -13.56
C LYS A 194 -4.56 -9.79 -14.35
N ASP A 195 -3.59 -10.64 -14.03
CA ASP A 195 -2.32 -10.66 -14.73
C ASP A 195 -2.54 -11.07 -16.19
N ARG A 196 -1.75 -10.52 -17.10
CA ARG A 196 -1.78 -10.91 -18.50
C ARG A 196 -0.84 -12.10 -18.66
N ASP A 197 -1.43 -13.29 -18.83
CA ASP A 197 -0.71 -14.52 -19.18
C ASP A 197 0.10 -14.37 -20.47
#